data_AF-A0AAU4XQ11-F1
#
_entry.id   AF-A0AAU4XQ11-F1
#
_cell.length_a   1.000
_cell.length_b   1.000
_cell.length_c   1.000
_cell.angle_alpha   90.00
_cell.angle_beta   90.00
_cell.angle_gamma   90.00
#
_symmetry.space_group_name_H-M   'P 1'
#
loop_
_entity.id
_entity.type
_entity.pdbx_description
1 polymer ?
#
loop_
_entity_poly.entity_id
_entity_poly.type
_entity_poly.pdbx_seq_one_letter_code
_entity_poly.pdbx_strand_id
1 'polypeptide(L)'
;MRPHSAPTGRHWDGSTRITRARRPLQVTATSPSRLLRAAQNGRCRQCGHRIDWYQRADQQPIALHPTELAASHVPESCRWHLSGGIAHPHGDGSAWCRIPHYLLCPARTTARTGPHLEAVRRQLAVRTRRLIDTGQLPAAPPAACEPPGPKAANGPT
;
A
#
# COMPACT_ATOMS: atom_id res chain seq x y z
N MET A 1 -49.62 -23.98 -15.03
CA MET A 1 -49.03 -22.88 -14.22
C MET A 1 -47.57 -22.71 -14.63
N ARG A 2 -47.18 -21.53 -15.13
CA ARG A 2 -45.78 -21.16 -15.42
C ARG A 2 -45.46 -19.88 -14.64
N PRO A 3 -44.39 -19.80 -13.84
CA PRO A 3 -44.02 -18.55 -13.20
C PRO A 3 -43.34 -17.63 -14.21
N HIS A 4 -43.84 -16.38 -14.30
CA HIS A 4 -43.23 -15.31 -15.07
C HIS A 4 -41.98 -14.81 -14.31
N SER A 5 -40.80 -14.95 -14.92
CA SER A 5 -39.59 -14.30 -14.41
C SER A 5 -39.62 -12.83 -14.79
N ALA A 6 -39.69 -11.94 -13.81
CA ALA A 6 -39.65 -10.50 -14.03
C ALA A 6 -38.24 -10.07 -14.48
N PRO A 7 -38.07 -9.30 -15.58
CA PRO A 7 -36.77 -8.82 -15.98
C PRO A 7 -36.33 -7.65 -15.10
N THR A 8 -35.28 -7.87 -14.32
CA THR A 8 -34.55 -6.85 -13.57
C THR A 8 -33.86 -5.90 -14.55
N GLY A 9 -34.31 -4.64 -14.63
CA GLY A 9 -33.55 -3.60 -15.33
C GLY A 9 -34.34 -2.44 -15.96
N ARG A 10 -35.67 -2.49 -15.99
CA ARG A 10 -36.50 -1.41 -16.57
C ARG A 10 -37.17 -0.56 -15.48
N HIS A 11 -37.43 0.70 -15.78
CA HIS A 11 -38.39 1.49 -15.02
C HIS A 11 -39.83 1.02 -15.37
N TRP A 12 -40.80 1.32 -14.51
CA TRP A 12 -42.19 0.86 -14.70
C TRP A 12 -42.84 1.44 -15.97
N ASP A 13 -42.27 2.51 -16.52
CA ASP A 13 -42.67 3.20 -17.75
C ASP A 13 -41.96 2.68 -19.02
N GLY A 14 -41.13 1.64 -18.92
CA GLY A 14 -40.43 1.04 -20.06
C GLY A 14 -39.10 1.71 -20.45
N SER A 15 -38.71 2.80 -19.79
CA SER A 15 -37.45 3.52 -20.08
C SER A 15 -36.21 2.70 -19.65
N THR A 16 -35.16 2.74 -20.47
CA THR A 16 -33.88 2.08 -20.17
C THR A 16 -33.13 2.80 -19.05
N ARG A 17 -32.70 2.05 -18.02
CA ARG A 17 -31.85 2.60 -16.96
C ARG A 17 -30.46 2.88 -17.51
N ILE A 18 -30.15 4.14 -17.80
CA ILE A 18 -28.78 4.57 -18.07
C ILE A 18 -28.02 4.59 -16.74
N THR A 19 -27.18 3.58 -16.51
CA THR A 19 -26.20 3.61 -15.42
C THR A 19 -25.13 4.62 -15.77
N ARG A 20 -25.27 5.87 -15.30
CA ARG A 20 -24.23 6.88 -15.44
C ARG A 20 -22.93 6.35 -14.81
N ALA A 21 -21.88 6.22 -15.63
CA ALA A 21 -20.54 5.97 -15.13
C ALA A 21 -20.19 7.06 -14.12
N ARG A 22 -19.86 6.68 -12.88
CA ARG A 22 -19.52 7.63 -11.83
C ARG A 22 -18.24 8.35 -12.22
N ARG A 23 -18.37 9.64 -12.57
CA ARG A 23 -17.22 10.51 -12.83
C ARG A 23 -16.59 10.88 -11.48
N PRO A 24 -15.31 10.54 -11.23
CA PRO A 24 -14.67 10.92 -9.98
C PRO A 24 -14.51 12.44 -9.93
N LEU A 25 -14.85 13.05 -8.80
CA LEU A 25 -14.67 14.48 -8.56
C LEU A 25 -13.17 14.79 -8.57
N GLN A 26 -12.70 15.55 -9.56
CA GLN A 26 -11.30 15.96 -9.64
C GLN A 26 -11.09 17.24 -8.82
N VAL A 27 -10.35 17.14 -7.72
CA VAL A 27 -9.95 18.29 -6.89
C VAL A 27 -8.70 18.93 -7.51
N THR A 28 -8.65 20.25 -7.62
CA THR A 28 -7.51 21.00 -8.19
C THR A 28 -6.23 20.78 -7.39
N ALA A 29 -5.06 20.85 -8.06
CA ALA A 29 -3.75 20.57 -7.47
C ALA A 29 -3.39 21.42 -6.25
N THR A 30 -3.91 22.64 -6.19
CA THR A 30 -3.56 23.64 -5.18
C THR A 30 -4.59 23.75 -4.06
N SER A 31 -5.66 22.97 -4.07
CA SER A 31 -6.70 23.07 -3.04
C SER A 31 -6.19 22.51 -1.69
N PRO A 32 -6.32 23.24 -0.57
CA PRO A 32 -5.95 22.72 0.76
C PRO A 32 -6.82 21.51 1.15
N SER A 33 -8.06 21.43 0.68
CA SER A 33 -8.94 20.26 0.81
C SER A 33 -8.42 19.03 0.05
N ARG A 34 -7.46 19.21 -0.86
CA ARG A 34 -6.77 18.12 -1.54
C ARG A 34 -5.95 17.31 -0.56
N LEU A 35 -5.27 17.89 0.43
CA LEU A 35 -4.51 17.09 1.41
C LEU A 35 -5.38 16.04 2.12
N LEU A 36 -6.62 16.39 2.42
CA LEU A 36 -7.61 15.49 3.06
C LEU A 36 -8.18 14.42 2.12
N ARG A 37 -8.05 14.58 0.79
CA ARG A 37 -8.57 13.63 -0.22
C ARG A 37 -7.53 13.11 -1.23
N ALA A 38 -6.27 13.57 -1.14
CA ALA A 38 -5.19 13.27 -2.08
C ALA A 38 -4.69 11.85 -1.87
N ALA A 39 -4.65 11.42 -0.62
CA ALA A 39 -4.39 10.06 -0.26
C ALA A 39 -5.51 9.18 -0.82
N GLN A 40 -5.19 8.46 -1.89
CA GLN A 40 -5.97 7.27 -2.19
C GLN A 40 -5.56 6.22 -1.16
N ASN A 41 -6.41 5.98 -0.18
CA ASN A 41 -6.15 4.98 0.85
C ASN A 41 -6.22 3.59 0.21
N GLY A 42 -5.20 2.78 0.46
CA GLY A 42 -5.11 1.41 0.01
C GLY A 42 -4.65 0.47 1.11
N ARG A 43 -4.53 -0.80 0.77
CA ARG A 43 -3.85 -1.81 1.58
C ARG A 43 -2.76 -2.46 0.76
N CYS A 44 -1.62 -2.71 1.39
CA CYS A 44 -0.57 -3.50 0.79
C CYS A 44 -1.04 -4.95 0.65
N ARG A 45 -1.00 -5.48 -0.58
CA ARG A 45 -1.41 -6.86 -0.86
C ARG A 45 -0.51 -7.90 -0.20
N GLN A 46 0.74 -7.54 0.12
CA GLN A 46 1.73 -8.46 0.68
C GLN A 46 1.68 -8.53 2.21
N CYS A 47 1.49 -7.40 2.90
CA CYS A 47 1.53 -7.35 4.37
C CYS A 47 0.21 -6.95 5.04
N GLY A 48 -0.81 -6.59 4.24
CA GLY A 48 -2.14 -6.22 4.72
C GLY A 48 -2.28 -4.81 5.31
N HIS A 49 -1.16 -4.12 5.56
CA HIS A 49 -1.15 -2.80 6.20
C HIS A 49 -1.71 -1.70 5.29
N ARG A 50 -2.28 -0.67 5.92
CA ARG A 50 -2.77 0.52 5.22
C ARG A 50 -1.61 1.30 4.61
N ILE A 51 -1.87 1.83 3.41
CA ILE A 51 -0.96 2.69 2.67
C ILE A 51 -1.75 3.86 2.12
N ASP A 52 -1.09 5.02 2.04
CA ASP A 52 -1.66 6.21 1.45
C ASP A 52 -0.87 6.53 0.17
N TRP A 53 -1.58 6.63 -0.96
CA TRP A 53 -0.96 6.95 -2.24
C TRP A 53 -0.99 8.45 -2.50
N TYR A 54 0.18 9.03 -2.76
CA TYR A 54 0.35 10.44 -3.11
C TYR A 54 1.00 10.58 -4.48
N GLN A 55 0.71 11.68 -5.16
CA GLN A 55 1.44 12.06 -6.37
C GLN A 55 2.73 12.76 -5.99
N ARG A 56 3.82 12.47 -6.69
CA ARG A 56 5.08 13.19 -6.54
C ARG A 56 5.16 14.35 -7.54
N ALA A 57 6.16 15.22 -7.36
CA ALA A 57 6.43 16.31 -8.30
C ALA A 57 6.77 15.81 -9.73
N ASP A 58 7.34 14.61 -9.85
CA ASP A 58 7.61 13.92 -11.13
C ASP A 58 6.39 13.15 -11.68
N GLN A 59 5.19 13.39 -11.13
CA GLN A 59 3.92 12.73 -11.48
C GLN A 59 3.91 11.20 -11.25
N GLN A 60 4.92 10.64 -10.59
CA GLN A 60 4.92 9.24 -10.20
C GLN A 60 4.19 9.08 -8.87
N PRO A 61 3.30 8.08 -8.73
CA PRO A 61 2.66 7.80 -7.44
C PRO A 61 3.66 7.19 -6.47
N ILE A 62 3.56 7.54 -5.19
CA ILE A 62 4.31 6.91 -4.10
C ILE A 62 3.37 6.44 -3.00
N ALA A 63 3.58 5.20 -2.56
CA ALA A 63 2.90 4.63 -1.40
C ALA A 63 3.67 5.02 -0.13
N LEU A 64 3.06 5.86 0.71
CA LEU A 64 3.58 6.23 2.01
C LEU A 64 2.83 5.48 3.10
N HIS A 65 3.51 5.20 4.21
CA HIS A 65 2.85 4.71 5.40
C HIS A 65 2.05 5.86 6.07
N PRO A 66 0.82 5.61 6.55
CA PRO A 66 -0.06 6.65 7.08
C PRO A 66 0.46 7.27 8.39
N THR A 67 1.29 6.54 9.15
CA THR A 67 1.86 7.04 10.40
C THR A 67 3.03 7.98 10.13
N GLU A 68 2.97 9.14 10.78
CA GLU A 68 4.05 10.14 10.79
C GLU A 68 5.10 9.78 11.84
N LEU A 69 6.37 10.01 11.52
CA LEU A 69 7.51 9.76 12.39
C LEU A 69 8.29 11.05 12.59
N ALA A 70 8.89 11.18 13.77
CA ALA A 70 9.81 12.29 14.05
C ALA A 70 11.00 12.22 13.08
N ALA A 71 11.25 13.31 12.37
CA ALA A 71 12.33 13.39 11.39
C ALA A 71 13.69 13.05 12.02
N SER A 72 13.92 13.42 13.28
CA SER A 72 15.15 13.11 14.04
C SER A 72 15.50 11.62 14.11
N HIS A 73 14.52 10.71 14.03
CA HIS A 73 14.74 9.26 14.12
C HIS A 73 14.89 8.57 12.77
N VAL A 74 14.76 9.32 11.68
CA VAL A 74 14.67 8.77 10.32
C VAL A 74 15.83 9.31 9.49
N PRO A 75 16.57 8.49 8.74
CA PRO A 75 17.57 8.98 7.78
C PRO A 75 16.94 9.88 6.73
N GLU A 76 17.63 10.94 6.33
CA GLU A 76 17.08 11.95 5.41
C GLU A 76 16.62 11.36 4.06
N SER A 77 17.34 10.36 3.55
CA SER A 77 16.98 9.64 2.32
C SER A 77 15.64 8.91 2.37
N CYS A 78 15.10 8.66 3.57
CA CYS A 78 13.83 7.97 3.77
C CYS A 78 12.68 8.92 4.10
N ARG A 79 12.95 10.22 4.27
CA ARG A 79 11.96 11.21 4.70
C ARG A 79 11.14 11.72 3.51
N TRP A 80 9.83 11.75 3.70
CA TRP A 80 8.88 12.32 2.74
C TRP A 80 7.93 13.28 3.42
N HIS A 81 7.70 14.41 2.76
CA HIS A 81 6.87 15.50 3.26
C HIS A 81 5.74 15.76 2.27
N LEU A 82 4.61 16.27 2.77
CA LEU A 82 3.41 16.49 1.97
C LEU A 82 3.07 17.97 1.93
N SER A 83 3.02 18.54 0.73
CA SER A 83 2.60 19.92 0.51
C SER A 83 1.57 19.96 -0.62
N GLY A 84 0.40 20.56 -0.38
CA GLY A 84 -0.67 20.64 -1.39
C GLY A 84 -1.18 19.29 -1.92
N GLY A 85 -0.95 18.19 -1.20
CA GLY A 85 -1.27 16.83 -1.67
C GLY A 85 -0.22 16.22 -2.60
N ILE A 86 0.94 16.87 -2.75
CA ILE A 86 2.11 16.35 -3.45
C ILE A 86 3.15 15.88 -2.43
N ALA A 87 3.74 14.72 -2.71
CA ALA A 87 4.81 14.14 -1.91
C ALA A 87 6.18 14.58 -2.42
N HIS A 88 6.95 15.19 -1.52
CA HIS A 88 8.30 15.67 -1.76
C HIS A 88 9.30 14.79 -1.00
N PRO A 89 10.38 14.34 -1.65
CA PRO A 89 11.48 13.70 -0.94
C PRO A 89 12.22 14.74 -0.09
N HIS A 90 12.84 14.29 1.00
CA HIS A 90 13.61 15.11 1.94
C HIS A 90 12.78 16.09 2.77
N GLY A 91 13.41 16.60 3.83
CA GLY A 91 12.78 17.47 4.80
C GLY A 91 12.52 18.87 4.28
N ASP A 92 11.29 19.35 4.42
CA ASP A 92 10.95 20.77 4.32
C ASP A 92 11.33 21.56 5.60
N GLY A 93 12.15 20.96 6.46
CA GLY A 93 12.45 21.46 7.81
C GLY A 93 11.43 21.05 8.87
N SER A 94 10.36 20.33 8.52
CA SER A 94 9.37 19.85 9.49
C SER A 94 9.97 18.82 10.45
N ALA A 95 9.51 18.87 11.71
CA ALA A 95 9.82 17.88 12.74
C ALA A 95 9.23 16.49 12.45
N TRP A 96 8.32 16.38 11.48
CA TRP A 96 7.59 15.17 11.14
C TRP A 96 7.77 14.81 9.67
N CYS A 97 7.91 13.51 9.40
CA CYS A 97 8.02 12.97 8.05
C CYS A 97 7.19 11.69 7.91
N ARG A 98 6.96 11.30 6.67
CA ARG A 98 6.41 9.99 6.31
C ARG A 98 7.45 9.14 5.64
N ILE A 99 7.26 7.83 5.71
CA ILE A 99 8.18 6.84 5.17
C ILE A 99 7.51 6.10 4.02
N PRO A 100 8.24 5.85 2.92
CA PRO A 100 7.77 4.96 1.88
C PRO A 100 7.42 3.59 2.43
N HIS A 101 6.24 3.08 2.08
CA HIS A 101 5.76 1.81 2.60
C HIS A 101 6.70 0.66 2.23
N TYR A 102 7.38 0.71 1.07
CA TYR A 102 8.28 -0.35 0.66
C TYR A 102 9.48 -0.55 1.61
N LEU A 103 9.88 0.49 2.36
CA LEU A 103 10.94 0.41 3.38
C LEU A 103 10.45 -0.21 4.70
N LEU A 104 9.17 -0.02 5.01
CA LEU A 104 8.54 -0.52 6.23
C LEU A 104 7.85 -1.87 6.06
N CYS A 105 7.61 -2.30 4.82
CA CYS A 105 6.86 -3.51 4.51
C CYS A 105 7.58 -4.75 5.05
N PRO A 106 6.97 -5.50 5.99
CA PRO A 106 7.58 -6.72 6.55
C PRO A 106 7.85 -7.80 5.50
N ALA A 107 7.05 -7.81 4.43
CA ALA A 107 7.15 -8.78 3.34
C ALA A 107 8.29 -8.50 2.34
N ARG A 108 9.01 -7.38 2.49
CA ARG A 108 10.16 -7.03 1.63
C ARG A 108 11.45 -7.16 2.39
N THR A 109 12.51 -7.62 1.74
CA THR A 109 13.87 -7.48 2.28
C THR A 109 14.39 -6.12 1.86
N THR A 110 14.67 -5.25 2.83
CA THR A 110 15.15 -3.89 2.60
C THR A 110 16.53 -3.74 3.22
N ALA A 111 17.36 -2.86 2.65
CA ALA A 111 18.61 -2.47 3.27
C ALA A 111 18.35 -1.90 4.68
N ARG A 112 19.35 -2.00 5.57
CA ARG A 112 19.21 -1.61 6.98
C ARG A 112 18.94 -0.12 7.10
N THR A 113 17.72 0.24 7.45
CA THR A 113 17.21 1.63 7.47
C THR A 113 17.44 2.35 8.80
N GLY A 114 18.20 1.74 9.72
CA GLY A 114 18.46 2.24 11.08
C GLY A 114 17.55 1.61 12.14
N PRO A 115 17.92 1.71 13.44
CA PRO A 115 17.29 0.94 14.51
C PRO A 115 15.82 1.29 14.73
N HIS A 116 15.44 2.56 14.55
CA HIS A 116 14.05 3.00 14.75
C HIS A 116 13.11 2.43 13.68
N LEU A 117 13.50 2.49 12.40
CA LEU A 117 12.71 1.94 11.31
C LEU A 117 12.63 0.41 11.40
N GLU A 118 13.69 -0.25 11.87
CA GLU A 118 13.65 -1.70 12.18
C GLU A 118 12.65 -2.02 13.30
N ALA A 119 12.56 -1.20 14.34
CA ALA A 119 11.57 -1.38 15.41
C ALA A 119 10.14 -1.25 14.87
N VAL A 120 9.87 -0.25 14.02
CA VAL A 120 8.57 -0.08 13.36
C VAL A 120 8.25 -1.28 12.47
N ARG A 121 9.22 -1.73 11.67
CA ARG A 121 9.09 -2.90 10.80
C ARG A 121 8.78 -4.17 11.60
N ARG A 122 9.42 -4.39 12.75
CA ARG A 122 9.13 -5.52 13.66
C ARG A 122 7.70 -5.46 14.20
N GLN A 123 7.22 -4.28 14.61
CA GLN A 123 5.84 -4.12 15.06
C GLN A 123 4.84 -4.44 13.93
N LEU A 124 5.12 -3.97 12.70
CA LEU A 124 4.31 -4.29 11.53
C LEU A 124 4.34 -5.80 11.22
N ALA A 125 5.48 -6.47 11.38
CA ALA A 125 5.61 -7.90 11.17
C ALA A 125 4.73 -8.72 12.13
N VAL A 126 4.75 -8.37 13.43
CA VAL A 126 3.88 -9.01 14.44
C VAL A 126 2.40 -8.81 14.08
N ARG A 127 2.01 -7.59 13.68
CA ARG A 127 0.64 -7.31 13.25
C ARG A 127 0.27 -8.07 11.97
N THR A 128 1.17 -8.17 10.99
CA THR A 128 0.95 -8.98 9.78
C THR A 128 0.74 -10.45 10.14
N ARG A 129 1.51 -11.00 11.08
CA ARG A 129 1.30 -12.38 11.54
C ARG A 129 -0.08 -12.57 12.14
N ARG A 130 -0.54 -11.65 13.00
CA ARG A 130 -1.90 -11.66 13.56
C ARG A 130 -2.99 -11.57 12.48
N LEU A 131 -2.77 -10.77 11.43
CA LEU A 131 -3.71 -10.70 10.30
C LEU A 131 -3.81 -12.03 9.55
N ILE A 132 -2.70 -12.77 9.44
CA ILE A 132 -2.68 -14.11 8.84
C ILE A 132 -3.40 -15.10 9.76
N ASP A 133 -3.06 -15.12 11.05
CA ASP A 133 -3.64 -16.05 12.01
C ASP A 133 -5.17 -15.87 12.17
N THR A 134 -5.68 -14.65 11.94
CA THR A 134 -7.13 -14.34 11.98
C THR A 134 -7.83 -14.47 10.61
N GLY A 135 -7.11 -14.91 9.57
CA GLY A 135 -7.67 -15.08 8.22
C GLY A 135 -8.00 -13.77 7.48
N GLN A 136 -7.57 -12.61 7.99
CA GLN A 136 -7.77 -11.31 7.31
C GLN A 136 -6.75 -11.06 6.19
N LEU A 137 -5.63 -11.76 6.22
CA LEU A 137 -4.63 -11.76 5.16
C LEU A 137 -4.35 -13.21 4.75
N PRO A 138 -4.41 -13.56 3.45
CA PRO A 138 -4.01 -14.89 3.00
C PRO A 138 -2.57 -15.18 3.42
N ALA A 139 -2.33 -16.38 3.93
CA ALA A 139 -0.96 -16.84 4.16
C ALA A 139 -0.21 -16.86 2.82
N ALA A 140 1.04 -16.39 2.82
CA ALA A 140 1.90 -16.59 1.66
C ALA A 140 2.06 -18.10 1.41
N PRO A 141 1.99 -18.56 0.16
CA PRO A 141 2.26 -19.96 -0.15
C PRO A 141 3.67 -20.30 0.37
N PRO A 142 3.88 -21.50 0.96
CA PRO A 142 5.20 -21.91 1.37
C PRO A 142 6.14 -21.82 0.16
N ALA A 143 7.29 -21.18 0.33
CA ALA A 143 8.33 -21.19 -0.69
C ALA A 143 8.63 -22.66 -1.00
N ALA A 144 8.51 -23.06 -2.26
CA ALA A 144 8.81 -24.42 -2.67
C ALA A 144 10.22 -24.74 -2.18
N CYS A 145 10.35 -25.73 -1.30
CA CYS A 145 11.65 -26.30 -0.98
C CYS A 145 12.26 -26.76 -2.30
N GLU A 146 13.31 -26.06 -2.73
CA GLU A 146 14.15 -26.54 -3.82
C GLU A 146 14.66 -27.92 -3.39
N PRO A 147 14.38 -29.00 -4.16
CA PRO A 147 14.86 -30.32 -3.79
C PRO A 147 16.39 -30.29 -3.74
N PRO A 148 17.02 -30.95 -2.75
CA PRO A 148 18.47 -30.98 -2.66
C PRO A 148 19.04 -31.53 -3.98
N GLY A 149 19.78 -30.68 -4.70
CA GLY A 149 20.41 -31.06 -5.96
C GLY A 149 21.27 -32.32 -5.78
N PRO A 150 21.31 -33.22 -6.79
CA PRO A 150 22.02 -34.47 -6.67
C PRO A 150 23.50 -34.20 -6.40
N LYS A 151 23.99 -34.77 -5.30
CA LYS A 151 25.41 -34.81 -4.96
C LYS A 151 26.14 -35.49 -6.12
N ALA A 152 26.92 -34.72 -6.87
CA ALA A 152 27.88 -35.26 -7.82
C ALA A 152 28.96 -36.01 -7.03
N ALA A 153 28.72 -37.29 -6.76
CA ALA A 153 29.78 -38.24 -6.54
C ALA A 153 30.36 -38.53 -7.91
N ASN A 154 31.62 -38.15 -8.15
CA ASN A 154 32.56 -38.98 -8.89
C ASN A 154 33.98 -38.59 -8.51
N GLY A 155 34.66 -39.58 -7.92
CA GLY A 155 36.06 -39.54 -7.54
C GLY A 155 37.00 -39.75 -8.74
N PRO A 156 38.31 -39.79 -8.47
CA PRO A 156 39.38 -39.59 -9.46
C PRO A 156 39.75 -40.87 -10.21
N THR A 157 40.29 -40.70 -11.41
CA THR A 157 41.09 -41.70 -12.12
C THR A 157 42.46 -41.10 -12.41
#